data_AF-A0A816PWA9-F1
#
_entry.id   AF-A0A816PWA9-F1
#
_cell.length_a   1.000
_cell.length_b   1.000
_cell.length_c   1.000
_cell.angle_alpha   90.00
_cell.angle_beta   90.00
_cell.angle_gamma   90.00
#
_symmetry.space_group_name_H-M   'P 1'
#
loop_
_entity.id
_entity.type
_entity.pdbx_description
1 polymer ?
#
loop_
_entity_poly.entity_id
_entity_poly.type
_entity_poly.pdbx_seq_one_letter_code
_entity_poly.pdbx_strand_id
1 'polypeptide(L)'
;LQQQLRRRPRRQHPQQRQQRPALLAHRQHRRPQHQVRSAPTTTTTSTTSATTSTTTTTTTSTAAPTTWPYTATTVTCSSTSATSCSTTTTLVASCQSYEVSWNNRCYYLDGSGGACASGYTLGTNAVLTCIATQFVGKTYRSVTSSNCCIWTADTYECYGMSSNCNSAGTFSAGPVVNGAGCANAQNHNSGQLTFCSTV
;
A
#
# COMPACT_ATOMS: atom_id res chain seq x y z
N LEU A 1 -28.65 8.05 -65.36
CA LEU A 1 -29.95 8.46 -64.79
C LEU A 1 -29.87 8.26 -63.27
N GLN A 2 -29.68 9.34 -62.51
CA GLN A 2 -30.71 10.03 -61.71
C GLN A 2 -31.05 9.29 -60.39
N GLN A 3 -30.63 9.87 -59.24
CA GLN A 3 -31.51 10.51 -58.23
C GLN A 3 -31.91 9.51 -57.11
N GLN A 4 -31.95 9.78 -55.80
CA GLN A 4 -32.05 10.97 -54.92
C GLN A 4 -31.62 10.52 -53.50
N LEU A 5 -30.63 11.13 -52.85
CA LEU A 5 -30.76 12.12 -51.76
C LEU A 5 -32.02 12.04 -50.88
N ARG A 6 -31.88 11.55 -49.63
CA ARG A 6 -32.67 12.05 -48.48
C ARG A 6 -31.80 12.20 -47.22
N ARG A 7 -31.47 13.46 -46.96
CA ARG A 7 -30.87 13.99 -45.73
C ARG A 7 -31.89 13.90 -44.59
N ARG A 8 -31.48 13.47 -43.39
CA ARG A 8 -32.24 13.68 -42.15
C ARG A 8 -31.56 14.75 -41.27
N PRO A 9 -32.35 15.63 -40.62
CA PRO A 9 -31.83 16.85 -40.00
C PRO A 9 -31.25 16.65 -38.59
N ARG A 10 -30.23 17.46 -38.31
CA ARG A 10 -29.65 17.78 -36.99
C ARG A 10 -30.74 18.26 -36.02
N ARG A 11 -30.82 17.66 -34.83
CA ARG A 11 -31.39 18.31 -33.64
C ARG A 11 -30.25 18.84 -32.79
N GLN A 12 -30.13 20.17 -32.77
CA GLN A 12 -29.31 20.91 -31.81
C GLN A 12 -30.07 20.95 -30.48
N HIS A 13 -29.43 20.52 -29.40
CA HIS A 13 -29.91 20.75 -28.04
C HIS A 13 -29.30 22.07 -27.51
N PRO A 14 -30.11 23.00 -26.98
CA PRO A 14 -29.64 24.30 -26.53
C PRO A 14 -28.89 24.23 -25.19
N GLN A 15 -27.81 25.01 -25.15
CA GLN A 15 -27.06 25.38 -23.96
C GLN A 15 -27.99 26.00 -22.90
N GLN A 16 -28.08 25.37 -21.72
CA GLN A 16 -28.53 26.07 -20.53
C GLN A 16 -27.34 26.79 -19.89
N ARG A 17 -27.28 28.10 -20.15
CA ARG A 17 -26.68 29.08 -19.23
C ARG A 17 -27.47 29.03 -17.91
N GLN A 18 -26.82 28.62 -16.83
CA GLN A 18 -27.14 29.16 -15.50
C GLN A 18 -25.88 29.81 -14.93
N GLN A 19 -25.82 31.11 -15.17
CA GLN A 19 -25.05 32.06 -14.38
C GLN A 19 -25.74 32.22 -13.03
N ARG A 20 -25.01 32.09 -11.92
CA ARG A 20 -25.24 32.88 -10.69
C ARG A 20 -24.07 32.69 -9.71
N PRO A 21 -23.88 33.59 -8.74
CA PRO A 21 -22.76 34.53 -8.77
C PRO A 21 -21.78 34.34 -7.62
N ALA A 22 -20.63 35.01 -7.77
CA ALA A 22 -19.62 35.22 -6.76
C ALA A 22 -20.21 35.75 -5.43
N LEU A 23 -19.95 35.04 -4.34
CA LEU A 23 -20.03 35.60 -3.00
C LEU A 23 -18.66 36.13 -2.61
N LEU A 24 -18.58 37.46 -2.59
CA LEU A 24 -17.52 38.26 -2.02
C LEU A 24 -17.41 38.03 -0.50
N ALA A 25 -16.16 37.88 -0.06
CA ALA A 25 -15.56 38.47 1.13
C ALA A 25 -16.23 38.29 2.51
N HIS A 26 -15.51 37.66 3.44
CA HIS A 26 -15.21 38.30 4.72
C HIS A 26 -13.86 37.86 5.30
N ARG A 27 -12.96 38.86 5.38
CA ARG A 27 -11.87 38.98 6.36
C ARG A 27 -12.31 38.45 7.74
N GLN A 28 -11.40 37.81 8.48
CA GLN A 28 -10.80 38.41 9.68
C GLN A 28 -9.54 37.64 10.11
N HIS A 29 -8.44 38.38 10.17
CA HIS A 29 -7.24 38.04 10.92
C HIS A 29 -7.57 37.84 12.40
N ARG A 30 -7.14 36.74 13.01
CA ARG A 30 -6.75 36.73 14.42
C ARG A 30 -5.30 36.28 14.56
N ARG A 31 -4.54 37.18 15.17
CA ARG A 31 -3.13 37.06 15.55
C ARG A 31 -2.93 35.98 16.63
N PRO A 32 -1.68 35.48 16.75
CA PRO A 32 -1.28 34.54 17.79
C PRO A 32 -1.16 35.25 19.15
N GLN A 33 -1.61 34.60 20.22
CA GLN A 33 -1.19 34.96 21.57
C GLN A 33 -0.19 33.94 22.08
N HIS A 34 1.05 34.39 22.24
CA HIS A 34 1.97 33.87 23.22
C HIS A 34 1.31 33.94 24.61
N GLN A 35 1.27 32.81 25.32
CA GLN A 35 1.44 32.86 26.77
C GLN A 35 2.51 31.87 27.20
N VAL A 36 3.59 32.47 27.68
CA VAL A 36 4.60 31.93 28.56
C VAL A 36 3.93 31.71 29.93
N ARG A 37 3.99 30.50 30.50
CA ARG A 37 4.20 30.37 31.95
C ARG A 37 4.71 29.00 32.37
N SER A 38 5.65 29.09 33.29
CA SER A 38 6.53 28.08 33.87
C SER A 38 5.83 27.04 34.74
N ALA A 39 6.58 25.96 35.00
CA ALA A 39 6.33 24.83 35.88
C ALA A 39 5.81 25.17 37.30
N PRO A 40 5.29 24.17 38.01
CA PRO A 40 6.12 23.57 39.06
C PRO A 40 6.07 22.03 39.14
N THR A 41 7.19 21.53 39.64
CA THR A 41 7.51 20.17 40.09
C THR A 41 6.57 19.69 41.19
N THR A 42 6.05 18.46 41.07
CA THR A 42 5.64 17.69 42.24
C THR A 42 6.00 16.21 42.08
N THR A 43 6.89 15.78 42.96
CA THR A 43 7.29 14.40 43.24
C THR A 43 6.13 13.60 43.80
N THR A 44 5.89 12.39 43.32
CA THR A 44 5.26 11.33 44.13
C THR A 44 5.86 9.98 43.75
N THR A 45 6.56 9.42 44.73
CA THR A 45 7.09 8.06 44.79
C THR A 45 5.97 7.09 45.18
N SER A 46 5.90 5.90 44.55
CA SER A 46 5.72 4.58 45.21
C SER A 46 5.60 3.45 44.18
N THR A 47 6.66 2.63 44.11
CA THR A 47 6.74 1.14 44.15
C THR A 47 5.43 0.36 43.91
N THR A 48 5.34 -0.68 43.07
CA THR A 48 6.07 -1.96 43.19
C THR A 48 5.88 -2.86 41.94
N SER A 49 6.99 -3.54 41.62
CA SER A 49 7.29 -4.73 40.81
C SER A 49 6.17 -5.60 40.20
N ALA A 50 6.38 -5.98 38.93
CA ALA A 50 6.32 -7.38 38.49
C ALA A 50 7.25 -7.63 37.29
N THR A 51 8.20 -8.51 37.52
CA THR A 51 9.17 -9.17 36.64
C THR A 51 8.53 -9.75 35.38
N THR A 52 9.16 -9.64 34.20
CA THR A 52 9.37 -10.78 33.27
C THR A 52 10.53 -10.47 32.31
N SER A 53 11.32 -11.51 32.09
CA SER A 53 12.68 -11.59 31.60
C SER A 53 12.97 -11.10 30.17
N THR A 54 14.18 -10.58 30.06
CA THR A 54 15.07 -10.35 28.92
C THR A 54 15.04 -11.45 27.86
N THR A 55 15.10 -11.07 26.58
CA THR A 55 16.12 -11.58 25.63
C THR A 55 16.32 -10.57 24.50
N THR A 56 17.38 -9.77 24.60
CA THR A 56 17.97 -9.06 23.47
C THR A 56 18.86 -10.05 22.74
N THR A 57 18.61 -10.30 21.45
CA THR A 57 19.62 -10.93 20.59
C THR A 57 20.00 -9.94 19.50
N THR A 58 21.11 -9.26 19.74
CA THR A 58 21.88 -8.55 18.71
C THR A 58 22.57 -9.61 17.86
N THR A 59 22.33 -9.62 16.56
CA THR A 59 23.25 -10.26 15.61
C THR A 59 23.68 -9.25 14.57
N THR A 60 24.94 -8.88 14.66
CA THR A 60 25.73 -8.22 13.62
C THR A 60 26.15 -9.29 12.61
N SER A 61 26.04 -9.05 11.31
CA SER A 61 26.86 -9.76 10.32
C SER A 61 27.08 -8.92 9.06
N THR A 62 28.29 -8.36 9.03
CA THR A 62 29.30 -8.34 7.96
C THR A 62 28.89 -8.70 6.52
N ALA A 63 29.42 -7.92 5.57
CA ALA A 63 29.18 -8.01 4.13
C ALA A 63 29.81 -9.24 3.41
N ALA A 64 29.12 -9.66 2.32
CA ALA A 64 29.55 -10.38 1.08
C ALA A 64 30.20 -11.79 1.21
N PRO A 65 30.13 -12.73 0.21
CA PRO A 65 29.89 -12.58 -1.24
C PRO A 65 28.97 -13.66 -1.91
N THR A 66 28.92 -13.58 -3.25
CA THR A 66 28.38 -14.45 -4.32
C THR A 66 28.14 -15.96 -4.09
N THR A 67 27.06 -16.44 -4.71
CA THR A 67 26.69 -17.83 -5.11
C THR A 67 26.33 -18.83 -4.01
N TRP A 68 25.36 -19.71 -4.31
CA TRP A 68 24.89 -20.94 -3.63
C TRP A 68 23.44 -20.94 -3.06
N PRO A 69 22.72 -22.08 -3.16
CA PRO A 69 21.25 -22.15 -3.21
C PRO A 69 20.60 -22.19 -1.82
N TYR A 70 19.38 -21.66 -1.72
CA TYR A 70 18.61 -21.62 -0.47
C TYR A 70 17.45 -22.62 -0.51
N THR A 71 17.38 -23.47 0.51
CA THR A 71 16.27 -24.39 0.80
C THR A 71 15.16 -23.65 1.56
N ALA A 72 13.89 -23.86 1.18
CA ALA A 72 12.74 -23.15 1.77
C ALA A 72 11.67 -24.11 2.33
N THR A 73 11.28 -23.85 3.57
CA THR A 73 10.36 -24.66 4.41
C THR A 73 8.89 -24.28 4.22
N THR A 74 8.03 -25.29 4.28
CA THR A 74 6.57 -25.22 4.11
C THR A 74 5.80 -25.27 5.43
N VAL A 75 4.69 -24.54 5.52
CA VAL A 75 3.72 -24.58 6.63
C VAL A 75 2.33 -24.82 6.03
N THR A 76 1.31 -25.32 6.77
CA THR A 76 -0.13 -25.49 6.41
C THR A 76 -1.04 -24.88 7.50
N CYS A 77 -2.16 -24.23 7.19
CA CYS A 77 -3.01 -23.54 8.19
C CYS A 77 -4.53 -23.75 8.00
N SER A 78 -5.23 -23.94 9.12
CA SER A 78 -6.68 -24.20 9.25
C SER A 78 -7.35 -23.16 10.16
N SER A 79 -8.63 -22.91 9.92
CA SER A 79 -9.39 -21.73 10.37
C SER A 79 -9.92 -21.79 11.81
N THR A 80 -9.31 -20.99 12.70
CA THR A 80 -10.01 -20.21 13.75
C THR A 80 -9.06 -19.16 14.34
N SER A 81 -9.41 -17.87 14.22
CA SER A 81 -8.79 -16.75 14.97
C SER A 81 -7.26 -16.66 14.97
N ALA A 82 -6.64 -16.87 13.81
CA ALA A 82 -5.34 -16.37 13.39
C ALA A 82 -5.20 -16.93 11.96
N THR A 83 -5.29 -16.07 10.95
CA THR A 83 -5.01 -16.50 9.57
C THR A 83 -3.51 -16.70 9.46
N SER A 84 -3.05 -17.83 9.96
CA SER A 84 -1.70 -18.31 9.73
C SER A 84 -1.61 -18.67 8.25
N CYS A 85 -0.51 -18.30 7.63
CA CYS A 85 -0.28 -18.52 6.21
C CYS A 85 0.71 -19.64 6.01
N SER A 86 0.43 -20.42 4.98
CA SER A 86 1.10 -21.68 4.76
C SER A 86 1.63 -21.83 3.35
N THR A 87 2.90 -22.15 3.27
CA THR A 87 3.68 -22.32 2.04
C THR A 87 3.76 -23.77 1.62
N THR A 88 3.59 -24.08 0.33
CA THR A 88 4.02 -25.33 -0.29
C THR A 88 5.17 -25.01 -1.26
N THR A 89 6.31 -25.68 -1.11
CA THR A 89 7.54 -25.37 -1.85
C THR A 89 7.56 -26.26 -3.08
N THR A 90 7.30 -25.66 -4.22
CA THR A 90 7.63 -26.22 -5.54
C THR A 90 8.64 -25.26 -6.18
N LEU A 91 9.38 -25.73 -7.19
CA LEU A 91 10.53 -25.03 -7.73
C LEU A 91 10.07 -24.13 -8.89
N VAL A 92 9.93 -22.82 -8.66
CA VAL A 92 9.55 -21.82 -9.69
C VAL A 92 10.40 -20.56 -9.65
N ALA A 93 10.55 -20.00 -10.87
CA ALA A 93 11.01 -18.69 -11.28
C ALA A 93 11.72 -17.85 -10.20
N SER A 94 13.00 -17.56 -10.43
CA SER A 94 13.75 -16.61 -9.60
C SER A 94 13.07 -15.25 -9.63
N CYS A 95 12.41 -14.90 -8.53
CA CYS A 95 11.85 -13.57 -8.35
C CYS A 95 12.97 -12.52 -8.37
N GLN A 96 12.65 -11.35 -8.89
CA GLN A 96 13.58 -10.22 -8.94
C GLN A 96 13.88 -9.70 -7.54
N SER A 97 14.93 -8.89 -7.39
CA SER A 97 15.35 -8.37 -6.08
C SER A 97 14.27 -7.53 -5.38
N TYR A 98 13.44 -6.82 -6.15
CA TYR A 98 12.30 -6.04 -5.67
C TYR A 98 11.02 -6.87 -5.44
N GLU A 99 11.05 -8.18 -5.71
CA GLU A 99 9.92 -9.08 -5.57
C GLU A 99 10.00 -9.92 -4.29
N VAL A 100 8.83 -10.34 -3.82
CA VAL A 100 8.64 -11.33 -2.76
C VAL A 100 8.27 -12.66 -3.41
N SER A 101 8.96 -13.73 -3.03
CA SER A 101 8.62 -15.09 -3.48
C SER A 101 7.71 -15.75 -2.45
N TRP A 102 6.55 -16.23 -2.88
CA TRP A 102 5.64 -16.98 -2.01
C TRP A 102 4.78 -17.93 -2.83
N ASN A 103 4.58 -19.15 -2.34
CA ASN A 103 3.75 -20.18 -2.97
C ASN A 103 3.97 -20.27 -4.50
N ASN A 104 5.24 -20.39 -4.91
CA ASN A 104 5.62 -20.61 -6.30
C ASN A 104 5.30 -19.42 -7.24
N ARG A 105 5.09 -18.22 -6.68
CA ARG A 105 4.77 -16.98 -7.41
C ARG A 105 5.67 -15.84 -6.94
N CYS A 106 5.82 -14.84 -7.81
CA CYS A 106 6.53 -13.61 -7.49
C CYS A 106 5.56 -12.45 -7.37
N TYR A 107 5.75 -11.65 -6.33
CA TYR A 107 4.87 -10.53 -5.99
C TYR A 107 5.66 -9.23 -5.91
N TYR A 108 5.10 -8.14 -6.42
CA TYR A 108 5.68 -6.80 -6.26
C TYR A 108 4.63 -5.77 -5.90
N LEU A 109 5.12 -4.62 -5.44
CA LEU A 109 4.34 -3.39 -5.29
C LEU A 109 4.80 -2.39 -6.36
N ASP A 110 3.86 -1.66 -6.94
CA ASP A 110 4.16 -0.63 -7.94
C ASP A 110 3.17 0.53 -7.91
N GLY A 111 3.58 1.72 -8.29
CA GLY A 111 2.73 2.92 -8.38
C GLY A 111 1.91 2.99 -9.66
N SER A 112 1.42 1.86 -10.16
CA SER A 112 0.86 1.72 -11.50
C SER A 112 -0.66 1.95 -11.60
N GLY A 113 -1.34 2.25 -10.48
CA GLY A 113 -2.77 2.58 -10.47
C GLY A 113 -3.68 1.43 -10.93
N GLY A 114 -3.46 0.22 -10.40
CA GLY A 114 -4.26 -0.98 -10.69
C GLY A 114 -3.76 -1.80 -11.87
N ALA A 115 -2.76 -1.32 -12.62
CA ALA A 115 -2.19 -2.04 -13.75
C ALA A 115 -0.99 -2.91 -13.34
N CYS A 116 -0.95 -4.16 -13.79
CA CYS A 116 0.22 -5.01 -13.64
C CYS A 116 0.99 -5.11 -14.95
N ALA A 117 2.32 -5.20 -14.86
CA ALA A 117 3.17 -5.47 -16.00
C ALA A 117 2.85 -6.84 -16.63
N SER A 118 3.25 -7.01 -17.89
CA SER A 118 3.01 -8.25 -18.64
C SER A 118 3.51 -9.50 -17.90
N GLY A 119 2.69 -10.55 -17.89
CA GLY A 119 2.94 -11.79 -17.14
C GLY A 119 2.50 -11.74 -15.67
N TYR A 120 1.84 -10.65 -15.24
CA TYR A 120 1.35 -10.48 -13.87
C TYR A 120 -0.10 -10.01 -13.87
N THR A 121 -0.80 -10.33 -12.77
CA THR A 121 -2.17 -9.92 -12.46
C THR A 121 -2.25 -9.36 -11.04
N LEU A 122 -3.37 -8.70 -10.70
CA LEU A 122 -3.58 -8.23 -9.33
C LEU A 122 -3.54 -9.41 -8.34
N GLY A 123 -2.81 -9.25 -7.24
CA GLY A 123 -2.84 -10.16 -6.11
C GLY A 123 -3.99 -9.85 -5.15
N THR A 124 -4.38 -10.81 -4.31
CA THR A 124 -5.49 -10.63 -3.34
C THR A 124 -4.99 -10.16 -1.97
N ASN A 125 -5.87 -9.54 -1.21
CA ASN A 125 -5.74 -9.21 0.21
C ASN A 125 -5.35 -10.45 1.03
N ALA A 126 -5.90 -11.62 0.71
CA ALA A 126 -5.57 -12.87 1.40
C ALA A 126 -4.08 -13.21 1.29
N VAL A 127 -3.50 -13.10 0.09
CA VAL A 127 -2.06 -13.31 -0.11
C VAL A 127 -1.26 -12.18 0.52
N LEU A 128 -1.68 -10.92 0.35
CA LEU A 128 -0.99 -9.77 0.91
C LEU A 128 -0.86 -9.87 2.44
N THR A 129 -1.90 -10.38 3.12
CA THR A 129 -1.87 -10.69 4.57
C THR A 129 -0.68 -11.58 4.94
N CYS A 130 -0.37 -12.56 4.10
CA CYS A 130 0.67 -13.56 4.35
C CYS A 130 2.08 -13.04 4.14
N ILE A 131 2.25 -12.10 3.22
CA ILE A 131 3.56 -11.73 2.71
C ILE A 131 3.91 -10.26 2.94
N ALA A 132 3.02 -9.49 3.58
CA ALA A 132 3.18 -8.05 3.77
C ALA A 132 4.54 -7.67 4.40
N THR A 133 4.94 -8.35 5.47
CA THR A 133 6.21 -8.05 6.16
C THR A 133 7.45 -8.33 5.30
N GLN A 134 7.32 -9.18 4.28
CA GLN A 134 8.43 -9.54 3.38
C GLN A 134 8.74 -8.44 2.36
N PHE A 135 7.87 -7.41 2.25
CA PHE A 135 8.14 -6.23 1.44
C PHE A 135 9.13 -5.25 2.10
N VAL A 136 9.47 -5.41 3.38
CA VAL A 136 10.51 -4.59 4.02
C VAL A 136 11.84 -4.80 3.29
N GLY A 137 12.51 -3.69 2.93
CA GLY A 137 13.73 -3.70 2.15
C GLY A 137 13.54 -3.92 0.64
N LYS A 138 12.32 -4.21 0.18
CA LYS A 138 11.98 -4.21 -1.26
C LYS A 138 11.76 -2.78 -1.74
N THR A 139 11.65 -2.58 -3.05
CA THR A 139 11.35 -1.30 -3.69
C THR A 139 10.23 -1.50 -4.70
N TYR A 140 9.71 -0.41 -5.26
CA TYR A 140 8.81 -0.45 -6.41
C TYR A 140 9.43 -1.20 -7.58
N ARG A 141 8.59 -1.86 -8.37
CA ARG A 141 9.03 -2.45 -9.64
C ARG A 141 9.46 -1.40 -10.65
N SER A 142 8.68 -0.33 -10.84
CA SER A 142 8.93 0.63 -11.92
C SER A 142 8.54 2.07 -11.60
N VAL A 143 7.41 2.28 -10.94
CA VAL A 143 6.82 3.60 -10.69
C VAL A 143 6.62 3.77 -9.18
N THR A 144 7.06 4.90 -8.63
CA THR A 144 6.73 5.27 -7.25
C THR A 144 5.26 5.67 -7.16
N SER A 145 4.55 5.11 -6.19
CA SER A 145 3.13 5.42 -5.97
C SER A 145 2.90 6.85 -5.47
N SER A 146 1.78 7.47 -5.81
CA SER A 146 1.28 8.72 -5.24
C SER A 146 0.19 8.52 -4.18
N ASN A 147 -0.14 7.27 -3.83
CA ASN A 147 -1.10 6.93 -2.78
C ASN A 147 -0.64 5.69 -1.97
N CYS A 148 -0.83 5.69 -0.65
CA CYS A 148 -0.43 4.58 0.22
C CYS A 148 -1.40 3.39 0.24
N CYS A 149 -2.64 3.56 -0.22
CA CYS A 149 -3.61 2.48 -0.30
C CYS A 149 -3.23 1.51 -1.40
N ILE A 150 -3.33 0.21 -1.10
CA ILE A 150 -2.92 -0.86 -2.00
C ILE A 150 -4.15 -1.38 -2.73
N TRP A 151 -4.15 -1.20 -4.04
CA TRP A 151 -5.08 -1.82 -4.96
C TRP A 151 -4.75 -3.31 -5.09
N THR A 152 -5.73 -4.15 -4.76
CA THR A 152 -5.70 -5.61 -4.87
C THR A 152 -6.81 -6.13 -5.80
N ALA A 153 -6.84 -7.43 -6.06
CA ALA A 153 -7.88 -8.07 -6.86
C ALA A 153 -9.25 -8.13 -6.17
N ASP A 154 -9.34 -7.77 -4.89
CA ASP A 154 -10.56 -7.81 -4.10
C ASP A 154 -11.41 -6.55 -4.28
N THR A 155 -12.68 -6.62 -3.88
CA THR A 155 -13.65 -5.51 -3.98
C THR A 155 -13.26 -4.27 -3.16
N TYR A 156 -12.48 -4.46 -2.10
CA TYR A 156 -12.09 -3.41 -1.18
C TYR A 156 -10.60 -3.43 -0.91
N GLU A 157 -10.02 -2.24 -0.85
CA GLU A 157 -8.68 -2.01 -0.38
C GLU A 157 -8.74 -2.01 1.15
N CYS A 158 -8.09 -3.00 1.78
CA CYS A 158 -7.99 -3.09 3.23
C CYS A 158 -6.57 -2.84 3.73
N TYR A 159 -5.61 -2.72 2.82
CA TYR A 159 -4.19 -2.62 3.09
C TYR A 159 -3.64 -1.30 2.62
N GLY A 160 -2.67 -0.79 3.35
CA GLY A 160 -1.88 0.35 2.94
C GLY A 160 -0.50 0.35 3.58
N MET A 161 0.37 1.19 3.07
CA MET A 161 1.69 1.43 3.65
C MET A 161 1.59 2.54 4.71
N SER A 162 2.16 2.33 5.89
CA SER A 162 2.17 3.35 6.96
C SER A 162 3.20 4.47 6.72
N SER A 163 4.24 4.19 5.92
CA SER A 163 5.31 5.13 5.58
C SER A 163 5.97 4.77 4.25
N ASN A 164 6.76 5.70 3.69
CA ASN A 164 7.62 5.49 2.52
C ASN A 164 6.91 5.03 1.23
N CYS A 165 5.60 5.26 1.12
CA CYS A 165 4.78 4.83 -0.01
C CYS A 165 4.74 5.85 -1.17
N ASN A 166 5.20 7.08 -0.94
CA ASN A 166 5.21 8.19 -1.92
C ASN A 166 6.61 8.75 -2.15
N SER A 167 7.61 7.92 -1.85
CA SER A 167 9.01 8.28 -1.93
C SER A 167 9.75 7.17 -2.65
N ALA A 168 10.66 7.53 -3.54
CA ALA A 168 11.57 6.57 -4.14
C ALA A 168 12.47 5.93 -3.05
N GLY A 169 12.86 4.67 -3.26
CA GLY A 169 13.75 3.93 -2.38
C GLY A 169 13.09 2.68 -1.79
N THR A 170 13.81 2.03 -0.87
CA THR A 170 13.36 0.80 -0.23
C THR A 170 12.28 1.07 0.82
N PHE A 171 11.32 0.17 0.91
CA PHE A 171 10.29 0.19 1.94
C PHE A 171 10.90 -0.05 3.33
N SER A 172 10.66 0.88 4.25
CA SER A 172 11.06 0.78 5.66
C SER A 172 10.09 -0.07 6.48
N ALA A 173 8.83 -0.18 6.02
CA ALA A 173 7.77 -0.97 6.60
C ALA A 173 7.01 -1.71 5.50
N GLY A 174 6.42 -2.86 5.82
CA GLY A 174 5.53 -3.58 4.91
C GLY A 174 4.10 -3.03 4.94
N PRO A 175 3.24 -3.49 4.03
CA PRO A 175 1.81 -3.23 4.10
C PRO A 175 1.21 -3.63 5.45
N VAL A 176 0.22 -2.86 5.92
CA VAL A 176 -0.55 -3.19 7.12
C VAL A 176 -2.03 -2.98 6.86
N VAL A 177 -2.87 -3.73 7.58
CA VAL A 177 -4.32 -3.52 7.56
C VAL A 177 -4.61 -2.08 8.00
N ASN A 178 -5.46 -1.39 7.25
CA ASN A 178 -5.80 0.02 7.47
C ASN A 178 -4.58 0.97 7.48
N GLY A 179 -3.46 0.57 6.86
CA GLY A 179 -2.31 1.46 6.68
C GLY A 179 -2.73 2.71 5.91
N ALA A 180 -2.24 3.88 6.30
CA ALA A 180 -2.65 5.18 5.77
C ALA A 180 -4.17 5.45 5.75
N GLY A 181 -4.97 4.76 6.58
CA GLY A 181 -6.42 4.94 6.66
C GLY A 181 -7.20 4.20 5.56
N CYS A 182 -6.60 3.21 4.92
CA CYS A 182 -7.18 2.47 3.79
C CYS A 182 -8.13 1.35 4.25
N ALA A 183 -8.96 1.58 5.27
CA ALA A 183 -9.97 0.60 5.67
C ALA A 183 -11.17 0.68 4.71
N ASN A 184 -11.37 -0.38 3.92
CA ASN A 184 -12.45 -0.50 2.95
C ASN A 184 -12.48 0.66 1.93
N ALA A 185 -11.30 1.11 1.51
CA ALA A 185 -11.19 2.15 0.49
C ALA A 185 -11.48 1.55 -0.91
N GLN A 186 -11.92 2.41 -1.83
CA GLN A 186 -12.10 2.12 -3.26
C GLN A 186 -11.51 3.28 -4.08
N ASN A 187 -10.33 3.73 -3.68
CA ASN A 187 -9.75 4.97 -4.16
C ASN A 187 -8.87 4.69 -5.36
N HIS A 188 -9.48 4.15 -6.44
CA HIS A 188 -8.89 3.73 -7.71
C HIS A 188 -8.22 4.85 -8.52
N ASN A 189 -7.22 5.49 -7.93
CA ASN A 189 -6.57 6.67 -8.46
C ASN A 189 -5.43 6.30 -9.41
N SER A 190 -5.20 7.16 -10.40
CA SER A 190 -3.98 7.08 -11.23
C SER A 190 -2.76 7.24 -10.34
N GLY A 191 -1.88 6.24 -10.29
CA GLY A 191 -0.67 6.26 -9.46
C GLY A 191 -0.82 5.59 -8.09
N GLN A 192 -1.94 4.90 -7.83
CA GLN A 192 -2.12 4.13 -6.60
C GLN A 192 -1.16 2.93 -6.52
N LEU A 193 -0.78 2.58 -5.28
CA LEU A 193 0.05 1.42 -5.00
C LEU A 193 -0.71 0.17 -5.41
N THR A 194 -0.09 -0.69 -6.19
CA THR A 194 -0.73 -1.83 -6.84
C THR A 194 0.01 -3.08 -6.44
N PHE A 195 -0.72 -4.09 -5.97
CA PHE A 195 -0.17 -5.38 -5.60
C PHE A 195 -0.35 -6.37 -6.74
N CYS A 196 0.75 -6.83 -7.31
CA CYS A 196 0.76 -7.70 -8.48
C CYS A 196 1.45 -9.03 -8.18
N SER A 197 1.00 -10.08 -8.86
CA SER A 197 1.53 -11.45 -8.77
C SER A 197 1.73 -12.04 -10.17
N THR A 198 2.73 -12.89 -10.36
CA THR A 198 2.89 -13.67 -11.61
C THR A 198 1.65 -14.51 -11.87
N VAL A 199 1.21 -14.64 -13.13
CA VAL A 199 0.05 -15.48 -13.52
C VAL A 199 0.28 -16.97 -13.32
#